data_AF-V9F1H0-F1
#
_entry.id   AF-V9F1H0-F1
#
_cell.length_a   1.000
_cell.length_b   1.000
_cell.length_c   1.000
_cell.angle_alpha   90.00
_cell.angle_beta   90.00
_cell.angle_gamma   90.00
#
_symmetry.space_group_name_H-M   'P 1'
#
loop_
_entity.id
_entity.type
_entity.pdbx_description
1 polymer ?
#
loop_
_entity_poly.entity_id
_entity_poly.type
_entity_poly.pdbx_seq_one_letter_code
_entity_poly.pdbx_strand_id
1 'polypeptide(L)'
;MKTSFVTLLAASTGCVVLSPSAQAMPIFVSRIPNGENVPGVKALGHEDTIGEDTTRNVFGIAFEEVSMEWTKELCEADSDEDGQTNGQELGDPCCIWKEGDTALWTVGVSHPGDDSKTSDDSHWASLDCELVRADAEAKAEAEAEAEASKNSPDGGEDSEVDISMGDSDTSASTRTSISTTSLLLAAIIPATLLMLW
;
A
#
# COMPACT_ATOMS: atom_id res chain seq x y z
N MET A 1 41.50 -42.85 -60.16
CA MET A 1 40.50 -42.02 -59.44
C MET A 1 40.46 -42.51 -58.00
N LYS A 2 40.91 -41.70 -57.03
CA LYS A 2 40.84 -42.00 -55.59
C LYS A 2 40.06 -40.86 -54.94
N THR A 3 38.84 -41.17 -54.53
CA THR A 3 37.91 -40.27 -53.86
C THR A 3 38.31 -40.12 -52.40
N SER A 4 38.67 -38.90 -51.99
CA SER A 4 38.86 -38.56 -50.58
C SER A 4 37.50 -38.36 -49.90
N PHE A 5 37.30 -39.03 -48.77
CA PHE A 5 36.19 -38.78 -47.86
C PHE A 5 36.61 -37.69 -46.86
N VAL A 6 35.84 -36.60 -46.80
CA VAL A 6 35.99 -35.54 -45.80
C VAL A 6 34.97 -35.80 -44.70
N THR A 7 35.44 -36.17 -43.52
CA THR A 7 34.61 -36.38 -42.34
C THR A 7 34.35 -35.03 -41.66
N LEU A 8 33.09 -34.59 -41.64
CA LEU A 8 32.67 -33.35 -40.98
C LEU A 8 32.36 -33.65 -39.51
N LEU A 9 33.17 -33.13 -38.58
CA LEU A 9 32.88 -33.16 -37.14
C LEU A 9 31.93 -32.01 -36.81
N ALA A 10 30.66 -32.33 -36.53
CA ALA A 10 29.71 -31.37 -36.01
C ALA A 10 29.92 -31.20 -34.50
N ALA A 11 30.48 -30.07 -34.08
CA ALA A 11 30.55 -29.69 -32.68
C ALA A 11 29.21 -29.06 -32.27
N SER A 12 28.38 -29.81 -31.53
CA SER A 12 27.14 -29.30 -30.94
C SER A 12 27.47 -28.52 -29.67
N THR A 13 27.55 -27.20 -29.76
CA THR A 13 27.65 -26.33 -28.59
C THR A 13 26.29 -26.30 -27.88
N GLY A 14 26.17 -27.03 -26.77
CA GLY A 14 24.97 -27.01 -25.93
C GLY A 14 24.82 -25.64 -25.27
N CYS A 15 23.73 -24.93 -25.58
CA CYS A 15 23.36 -23.70 -24.90
C CYS A 15 22.72 -24.07 -23.55
N VAL A 16 23.43 -23.83 -22.45
CA VAL A 16 22.88 -23.99 -21.09
C VAL A 16 21.95 -22.81 -20.85
N VAL A 17 20.64 -23.07 -20.87
CA VAL A 17 19.62 -22.06 -20.55
C VAL A 17 19.57 -21.94 -19.03
N LEU A 18 20.10 -20.83 -18.50
CA LEU A 18 19.94 -20.50 -17.10
C LEU A 18 18.53 -19.93 -16.93
N SER A 19 17.62 -20.70 -16.34
CA SER A 19 16.32 -20.19 -15.94
C SER A 19 16.51 -19.14 -14.84
N PRO A 20 15.94 -17.93 -14.98
CA PRO A 20 15.93 -16.97 -13.89
C PRO A 20 15.11 -17.55 -12.73
N SER A 21 15.69 -17.60 -11.55
CA SER A 21 14.94 -17.87 -10.32
C SER A 21 14.01 -16.70 -10.07
N ALA A 22 12.69 -16.94 -10.07
CA ALA A 22 11.76 -15.97 -9.55
C ALA A 22 11.84 -16.03 -8.03
N GLN A 23 12.29 -14.94 -7.42
CA GLN A 23 12.19 -14.80 -5.98
C GLN A 23 10.87 -14.11 -5.68
N ALA A 24 10.01 -14.74 -4.88
CA ALA A 24 8.90 -14.02 -4.27
C ALA A 24 9.46 -12.77 -3.57
N MET A 25 8.82 -11.62 -3.83
CA MET A 25 9.23 -10.34 -3.26
C MET A 25 8.56 -10.18 -1.89
N PRO A 26 9.30 -10.19 -0.77
CA PRO A 26 8.71 -10.17 0.57
C PRO A 26 7.79 -8.96 0.83
N ILE A 27 8.00 -7.85 0.10
CA ILE A 27 7.20 -6.63 0.19
C ILE A 27 5.71 -6.84 -0.14
N PHE A 28 5.35 -7.86 -0.92
CA PHE A 28 3.95 -8.09 -1.25
C PHE A 28 3.20 -8.78 -0.11
N VAL A 29 3.88 -9.65 0.61
CA VAL A 29 3.30 -10.34 1.77
C VAL A 29 3.04 -9.36 2.92
N SER A 30 3.88 -8.32 3.07
CA SER A 30 3.65 -7.25 4.06
C SER A 30 2.48 -6.31 3.72
N ARG A 31 1.98 -6.35 2.48
CA ARG A 31 0.83 -5.55 2.03
C ARG A 31 -0.51 -6.25 2.25
N ILE A 32 -0.50 -7.44 2.85
CA ILE A 32 -1.69 -8.26 3.09
C ILE A 32 -1.79 -8.46 4.62
N PRO A 33 -2.97 -8.29 5.23
CA PRO A 33 -3.13 -8.59 6.65
C PRO A 33 -2.74 -10.04 6.92
N ASN A 34 -1.93 -10.28 7.95
CA ASN A 34 -1.44 -11.61 8.29
C ASN A 34 -0.76 -12.38 7.14
N GLY A 35 -0.26 -11.72 6.09
CA GLY A 35 0.34 -12.40 4.94
C GLY A 35 1.50 -13.35 5.31
N GLU A 36 2.26 -13.01 6.36
CA GLU A 36 3.37 -13.83 6.90
C GLU A 36 2.93 -14.83 7.98
N ASN A 37 1.67 -14.78 8.42
CA ASN A 37 1.14 -15.52 9.57
C ASN A 37 0.24 -16.70 9.17
N VAL A 38 -0.01 -16.91 7.87
CA VAL A 38 -0.79 -18.06 7.40
C VAL A 38 -0.02 -19.36 7.65
N PRO A 39 -0.58 -20.35 8.37
CA PRO A 39 0.15 -21.55 8.77
C PRO A 39 0.75 -22.33 7.60
N GLY A 40 2.08 -22.48 7.61
CA GLY A 40 2.81 -23.25 6.61
C GLY A 40 3.06 -22.52 5.29
N VAL A 41 2.69 -21.24 5.18
CA VAL A 41 2.80 -20.43 3.97
C VAL A 41 3.83 -19.33 4.18
N LYS A 42 4.84 -19.27 3.32
CA LYS A 42 5.86 -18.20 3.32
C LYS A 42 5.65 -17.18 2.21
N ALA A 43 5.08 -17.62 1.10
CA ALA A 43 4.78 -16.81 -0.07
C ALA A 43 3.29 -16.91 -0.38
N LEU A 44 2.48 -16.17 0.38
CA LEU A 44 1.04 -16.12 0.16
C LEU A 44 0.75 -15.57 -1.25
N GLY A 45 -0.16 -16.23 -1.97
CA GLY A 45 -0.48 -15.94 -3.37
C GLY A 45 0.27 -16.80 -4.40
N HIS A 46 1.24 -17.62 -3.99
CA HIS A 46 1.93 -18.57 -4.86
C HIS A 46 1.41 -20.00 -4.65
N GLU A 47 1.37 -20.82 -5.70
CA GLU A 47 0.93 -22.23 -5.60
C GLU A 47 1.86 -23.07 -4.73
N ASP A 48 3.16 -22.80 -4.76
CA ASP A 48 4.16 -23.57 -4.02
C ASP A 48 4.28 -23.19 -2.54
N THR A 49 3.58 -22.13 -2.10
CA THR A 49 3.60 -21.54 -0.74
C THR A 49 4.96 -21.06 -0.25
N ILE A 50 6.05 -21.27 -0.99
CA ILE A 50 7.43 -20.98 -0.58
C ILE A 50 8.09 -19.90 -1.45
N GLY A 51 7.54 -19.62 -2.63
CA GLY A 51 7.98 -18.54 -3.50
C GLY A 51 9.20 -18.88 -4.35
N GLU A 52 9.41 -20.15 -4.67
CA GLU A 52 10.42 -20.64 -5.62
C GLU A 52 9.88 -20.65 -7.08
N ASP A 53 8.56 -20.75 -7.26
CA ASP A 53 7.86 -20.60 -8.54
C ASP A 53 7.15 -19.24 -8.66
N THR A 54 6.99 -18.76 -9.90
CA THR A 54 6.13 -17.65 -10.31
C THR A 54 4.64 -17.97 -10.35
N THR A 55 4.26 -19.24 -10.39
CA THR A 55 2.85 -19.63 -10.55
C THR A 55 2.04 -19.17 -9.35
N ARG A 56 1.01 -18.36 -9.62
CA ARG A 56 0.13 -17.78 -8.61
C ARG A 56 -1.11 -18.65 -8.43
N ASN A 57 -1.55 -18.78 -7.19
CA ASN A 57 -2.85 -19.38 -6.88
C ASN A 57 -3.98 -18.37 -7.15
N VAL A 58 -5.24 -18.77 -6.94
CA VAL A 58 -6.42 -17.93 -7.24
C VAL A 58 -6.41 -16.60 -6.49
N PHE A 59 -6.03 -16.59 -5.21
CA PHE A 59 -5.84 -15.36 -4.43
C PHE A 59 -4.73 -14.47 -5.01
N GLY A 60 -3.59 -15.04 -5.36
CA GLY A 60 -2.46 -14.30 -5.92
C GLY A 60 -2.80 -13.65 -7.27
N ILE A 61 -3.65 -14.29 -8.06
CA ILE A 61 -4.20 -13.72 -9.30
C ILE A 61 -5.11 -12.53 -8.97
N ALA A 62 -6.07 -12.70 -8.04
CA ALA A 62 -6.96 -11.62 -7.62
C ALA A 62 -6.18 -10.42 -7.03
N PHE A 63 -5.14 -10.69 -6.23
CA PHE A 63 -4.25 -9.66 -5.69
C PHE A 63 -3.49 -8.91 -6.81
N GLU A 64 -3.05 -9.60 -7.86
CA GLU A 64 -2.42 -8.96 -9.02
C GLU A 64 -3.42 -8.07 -9.79
N GLU A 65 -4.68 -8.50 -9.94
CA GLU A 65 -5.72 -7.74 -10.63
C GLU A 65 -6.01 -6.39 -9.97
N VAL A 66 -5.90 -6.32 -8.64
CA VAL A 66 -6.01 -5.07 -7.87
C VAL A 66 -4.65 -4.37 -7.66
N SER A 67 -3.70 -4.59 -8.56
CA SER A 67 -2.36 -3.95 -8.55
C SER A 67 -1.50 -4.26 -7.31
N MET A 68 -1.71 -5.43 -6.69
CA MET A 68 -0.97 -5.90 -5.51
C MET A 68 -1.11 -4.94 -4.32
N GLU A 69 -2.36 -4.49 -4.12
CA GLU A 69 -2.78 -3.67 -2.97
C GLU A 69 -3.93 -4.37 -2.24
N TRP A 70 -3.99 -4.22 -0.91
CA TRP A 70 -5.12 -4.69 -0.11
C TRP A 70 -6.30 -3.73 -0.26
N THR A 71 -7.03 -3.87 -1.36
CA THR A 71 -8.21 -3.06 -1.66
C THR A 71 -9.44 -3.62 -0.95
N LYS A 72 -10.47 -2.78 -0.78
CA LYS A 72 -11.78 -3.22 -0.28
C LYS A 72 -12.38 -4.32 -1.16
N GLU A 73 -12.24 -4.20 -2.48
CA GLU A 73 -12.71 -5.19 -3.44
C GLU A 73 -12.05 -6.56 -3.23
N LEU A 74 -10.73 -6.60 -3.08
CA LEU A 74 -10.04 -7.84 -2.77
C LEU A 74 -10.42 -8.38 -1.41
N CYS A 75 -10.47 -7.54 -0.38
CA CYS A 75 -10.82 -7.98 0.98
C CYS A 75 -12.23 -8.62 1.07
N GLU A 76 -13.19 -8.10 0.31
CA GLU A 76 -14.57 -8.60 0.26
C GLU A 76 -14.77 -9.77 -0.71
N ALA A 77 -13.79 -10.05 -1.59
CA ALA A 77 -13.85 -11.18 -2.50
C ALA A 77 -13.64 -12.50 -1.75
N ASP A 78 -14.31 -13.55 -2.23
CA ASP A 78 -14.09 -14.96 -1.89
C ASP A 78 -13.33 -15.57 -3.08
N SER A 79 -12.01 -15.64 -2.99
CA SER A 79 -11.17 -15.91 -4.18
C SER A 79 -11.13 -17.40 -4.55
N ASP A 80 -11.28 -18.29 -3.56
CA ASP A 80 -11.27 -19.74 -3.73
C ASP A 80 -12.66 -20.39 -3.63
N GLU A 81 -13.71 -19.59 -3.49
CA GLU A 81 -15.12 -19.99 -3.50
C GLU A 81 -15.50 -20.92 -2.34
N ASP A 82 -14.86 -20.75 -1.18
CA ASP A 82 -15.09 -21.55 0.03
C ASP A 82 -16.25 -21.04 0.91
N GLY A 83 -16.76 -19.84 0.60
CA GLY A 83 -17.85 -19.16 1.30
C GLY A 83 -17.39 -18.10 2.31
N GLN A 84 -16.09 -17.89 2.49
CA GLN A 84 -15.53 -16.80 3.27
C GLN A 84 -14.86 -15.76 2.38
N THR A 85 -14.82 -14.52 2.84
CA THR A 85 -14.04 -13.49 2.15
C THR A 85 -12.57 -13.59 2.54
N ASN A 86 -11.68 -13.13 1.65
CA ASN A 86 -10.25 -13.00 1.93
C ASN A 86 -10.00 -12.25 3.25
N GLY A 87 -10.80 -11.22 3.53
CA GLY A 87 -10.75 -10.46 4.78
C GLY A 87 -11.14 -11.27 6.01
N GLN A 88 -12.16 -12.13 5.93
CA GLN A 88 -12.49 -13.05 7.02
C GLN A 88 -11.32 -14.00 7.28
N GLU A 89 -10.73 -14.56 6.24
CA GLU A 89 -9.64 -15.52 6.42
C GLU A 89 -8.35 -14.90 6.96
N LEU A 90 -8.04 -13.68 6.53
CA LEU A 90 -6.79 -12.98 6.86
C LEU A 90 -6.92 -12.01 8.04
N GLY A 91 -8.07 -11.96 8.71
CA GLY A 91 -8.25 -11.18 9.94
C GLY A 91 -8.62 -9.71 9.75
N ASP A 92 -9.15 -9.34 8.58
CA ASP A 92 -9.74 -8.04 8.27
C ASP A 92 -11.17 -8.18 7.70
N PRO A 93 -12.13 -8.70 8.47
CA PRO A 93 -13.49 -8.99 7.97
C PRO A 93 -14.30 -7.74 7.61
N CYS A 94 -13.85 -6.55 8.04
CA CYS A 94 -14.52 -5.28 7.77
C CYS A 94 -13.79 -4.42 6.74
N CYS A 95 -12.69 -4.91 6.17
CA CYS A 95 -11.93 -4.26 5.12
C CYS A 95 -11.49 -2.84 5.51
N ILE A 96 -10.89 -2.73 6.69
CA ILE A 96 -10.37 -1.49 7.26
C ILE A 96 -8.86 -1.50 7.43
N TRP A 97 -8.21 -2.67 7.31
CA TRP A 97 -6.78 -2.80 7.52
C TRP A 97 -6.00 -2.01 6.47
N LYS A 98 -4.92 -1.37 6.91
CA LYS A 98 -3.95 -0.69 6.05
C LYS A 98 -2.55 -1.24 6.31
N GLU A 99 -1.65 -1.06 5.35
CA GLU A 99 -0.26 -1.52 5.47
C GLU A 99 0.40 -1.01 6.77
N GLY A 100 0.85 -1.94 7.61
CA GLY A 100 1.43 -1.66 8.92
C GLY A 100 0.47 -1.73 10.11
N ASP A 101 -0.84 -1.81 9.87
CA ASP A 101 -1.83 -2.01 10.94
C ASP A 101 -1.75 -3.43 11.52
N THR A 102 -2.29 -3.58 12.73
CA THR A 102 -2.57 -4.92 13.28
C THR A 102 -3.97 -5.34 12.86
N ALA A 103 -4.08 -6.51 12.23
CA ALA A 103 -5.36 -7.14 11.88
C ALA A 103 -6.20 -7.41 13.14
N LEU A 104 -7.52 -7.54 12.97
CA LEU A 104 -8.46 -7.72 14.07
C LEU A 104 -8.19 -9.02 14.86
N TRP A 105 -7.68 -10.04 14.20
CA TRP A 105 -7.03 -11.20 14.81
C TRP A 105 -5.82 -11.64 14.00
N THR A 106 -4.95 -12.41 14.64
CA THR A 106 -3.70 -12.92 14.05
C THR A 106 -3.49 -14.41 14.24
N VAL A 107 -4.43 -15.07 14.92
CA VAL A 107 -4.43 -16.52 15.19
C VAL A 107 -5.72 -17.10 14.65
N GLY A 108 -5.64 -18.28 14.04
CA GLY A 108 -6.79 -18.91 13.40
C GLY A 108 -7.09 -18.37 12.01
N VAL A 109 -6.11 -17.74 11.36
CA VAL A 109 -6.18 -17.33 9.95
C VAL A 109 -6.05 -18.54 9.01
N SER A 110 -6.60 -18.44 7.81
CA SER A 110 -6.59 -19.47 6.77
C SER A 110 -5.97 -18.99 5.46
N HIS A 111 -5.93 -19.87 4.46
CA HIS A 111 -5.25 -19.62 3.19
C HIS A 111 -6.31 -19.26 2.12
N PRO A 112 -6.44 -17.99 1.71
CA PRO A 112 -7.53 -17.50 0.84
C PRO A 112 -7.51 -17.93 -0.64
N GLY A 113 -6.70 -18.93 -0.92
CA GLY A 113 -6.52 -19.51 -2.25
C GLY A 113 -6.49 -21.04 -2.22
N ASP A 114 -7.00 -21.64 -1.15
CA ASP A 114 -7.10 -23.09 -0.89
C ASP A 114 -8.45 -23.35 -0.22
N ASP A 115 -9.45 -23.72 -1.02
CA ASP A 115 -10.85 -23.97 -0.63
C ASP A 115 -11.05 -25.03 0.48
N SER A 116 -9.99 -25.75 0.84
CA SER A 116 -9.97 -26.70 1.95
C SER A 116 -9.61 -26.04 3.30
N LYS A 117 -9.34 -24.74 3.33
CA LYS A 117 -8.83 -24.00 4.48
C LYS A 117 -9.77 -22.85 4.85
N THR A 118 -10.56 -23.07 5.88
CA THR A 118 -11.41 -22.03 6.43
C THR A 118 -10.91 -21.51 7.78
N SER A 119 -11.24 -20.26 8.11
CA SER A 119 -11.10 -19.72 9.46
C SER A 119 -12.33 -20.07 10.31
N ASP A 120 -12.29 -19.80 11.62
CA ASP A 120 -13.45 -20.02 12.49
C ASP A 120 -14.41 -18.82 12.43
N ASP A 121 -15.63 -19.03 11.90
CA ASP A 121 -16.66 -18.00 11.77
C ASP A 121 -16.98 -17.23 13.07
N SER A 122 -16.71 -17.83 14.24
CA SER A 122 -16.90 -17.15 15.52
C SER A 122 -16.03 -15.90 15.67
N HIS A 123 -14.96 -15.74 14.89
CA HIS A 123 -14.14 -14.54 14.85
C HIS A 123 -14.91 -13.30 14.35
N TRP A 124 -15.92 -13.46 13.49
CA TRP A 124 -16.71 -12.34 12.95
C TRP A 124 -18.23 -12.48 13.13
N ALA A 125 -18.72 -13.59 13.70
CA ALA A 125 -20.16 -13.86 13.85
C ALA A 125 -20.96 -12.74 14.57
N SER A 126 -20.33 -11.98 15.47
CA SER A 126 -20.95 -10.87 16.19
C SER A 126 -20.41 -9.49 15.80
N LEU A 127 -19.67 -9.40 14.70
CA LEU A 127 -19.01 -8.17 14.30
C LEU A 127 -19.96 -7.29 13.50
N ASP A 128 -20.13 -6.04 13.93
CA ASP A 128 -20.86 -5.03 13.17
C ASP A 128 -19.85 -4.17 12.41
N CYS A 129 -19.66 -4.47 11.13
CA CYS A 129 -18.67 -3.77 10.32
C CYS A 129 -19.00 -2.31 10.06
N GLU A 130 -20.25 -1.86 10.22
CA GLU A 130 -20.57 -0.44 10.14
C GLU A 130 -19.94 0.31 11.32
N LEU A 131 -20.09 -0.24 12.53
CA LEU A 131 -19.50 0.35 13.75
C LEU A 131 -17.97 0.30 13.72
N VAL A 132 -17.40 -0.83 13.29
CA VAL A 132 -15.94 -0.99 13.19
C VAL A 132 -15.33 0.01 12.20
N ARG A 133 -15.97 0.21 11.05
CA ARG A 133 -15.52 1.20 10.06
C ARG A 133 -15.63 2.62 10.59
N ALA A 134 -16.73 2.97 11.25
CA ALA A 134 -16.91 4.27 11.86
C ALA A 134 -15.84 4.57 12.94
N ASP A 135 -15.54 3.59 13.79
CA ASP A 135 -14.49 3.73 14.81
C ASP A 135 -13.09 3.89 14.17
N ALA A 136 -12.80 3.15 13.09
CA ALA A 136 -11.54 3.26 12.36
C ALA A 136 -11.38 4.63 11.67
N GLU A 137 -12.44 5.16 11.07
CA GLU A 137 -12.47 6.49 10.47
C GLU A 137 -12.24 7.59 11.51
N ALA A 138 -12.94 7.53 12.65
CA ALA A 138 -12.76 8.48 13.75
C ALA A 138 -11.34 8.45 14.34
N LYS A 139 -10.74 7.26 14.48
CA LYS A 139 -9.35 7.11 14.93
C LYS A 139 -8.38 7.75 13.93
N ALA A 140 -8.57 7.51 12.63
CA ALA A 140 -7.72 8.09 11.59
C ALA A 140 -7.79 9.62 11.56
N GLU A 141 -8.98 10.21 11.77
CA GLU A 141 -9.15 11.67 11.89
C GLU A 141 -8.38 12.22 13.10
N ALA A 142 -8.53 11.59 14.27
CA ALA A 142 -7.81 12.00 15.49
C ALA A 142 -6.28 11.90 15.35
N GLU A 143 -5.78 10.86 14.68
CA GLU A 143 -4.35 10.71 14.38
C GLU A 143 -3.85 11.79 13.41
N ALA A 144 -4.63 12.13 12.38
CA ALA A 144 -4.29 13.21 11.45
C ALA A 144 -4.24 14.58 12.15
N GLU A 145 -5.18 14.89 13.06
CA GLU A 145 -5.15 16.11 13.85
C GLU A 145 -3.93 16.16 14.80
N ALA A 146 -3.58 15.02 15.42
CA ALA A 146 -2.41 14.92 16.30
C ALA A 146 -1.09 15.14 15.53
N GLU A 147 -0.97 14.59 14.32
CA GLU A 147 0.19 14.83 13.45
C GLU A 147 0.26 16.27 12.95
N ALA A 148 -0.89 16.88 12.60
CA ALA A 148 -0.93 18.30 12.22
C ALA A 148 -0.48 19.24 13.34
N SER A 149 -0.81 18.92 14.61
CA SER A 149 -0.38 19.72 15.77
C SER A 149 1.13 19.66 16.03
N LYS A 150 1.85 18.63 15.57
CA LYS A 150 3.31 18.49 15.76
C LYS A 150 4.13 19.31 14.75
N ASN A 151 3.55 19.65 13.60
CA ASN A 151 4.24 20.35 12.52
C ASN A 151 4.05 21.88 12.55
N SER A 152 3.42 22.44 13.59
CA SER A 152 3.33 23.89 13.78
C SER A 152 4.72 24.46 14.13
N PRO A 153 5.29 25.41 13.35
CA PRO A 153 6.56 26.03 13.68
C PRO A 153 6.37 26.94 14.90
N ASP A 154 6.91 26.53 16.04
CA ASP A 154 7.11 27.41 17.18
C ASP A 154 8.11 28.49 16.77
N GLY A 155 7.58 29.66 16.41
CA GLY A 155 8.35 30.87 16.22
C GLY A 155 8.90 31.27 17.58
N GLY A 156 10.18 30.97 17.79
CA GLY A 156 10.88 31.32 19.02
C GLY A 156 10.64 32.77 19.40
N GLU A 157 10.09 32.95 20.60
CA GLU A 157 10.07 34.21 21.33
C GLU A 157 11.52 34.70 21.50
N ASP A 158 11.95 35.65 20.68
CA ASP A 158 13.04 36.54 21.03
C ASP A 158 12.50 37.59 22.00
N SER A 159 12.67 37.29 23.29
CA SER A 159 12.46 38.19 24.41
C SER A 159 13.03 39.59 24.11
N GLU A 160 12.12 40.57 24.04
CA GLU A 160 12.45 42.00 23.96
C GLU A 160 13.23 42.41 25.22
N VAL A 161 14.48 42.83 25.02
CA VAL A 161 15.23 43.58 26.03
C VAL A 161 15.03 45.07 25.74
N ASP A 162 14.19 45.70 26.54
CA ASP A 162 14.03 47.15 26.63
C ASP A 162 15.28 47.77 27.26
N ILE A 163 15.99 48.63 26.51
CA ILE A 163 16.91 49.63 27.07
C ILE A 163 16.74 50.93 26.28
N SER A 164 16.01 51.87 26.87
CA SER A 164 15.93 53.28 26.47
C SER A 164 17.24 54.02 26.75
N MET A 165 17.73 54.85 25.81
CA MET A 165 18.24 56.21 26.03
C MET A 165 18.84 56.83 24.75
N GLY A 166 18.42 58.06 24.42
CA GLY A 166 19.30 59.05 23.75
C GLY A 166 18.81 59.64 22.44
N ASP A 167 18.16 60.79 22.55
CA ASP A 167 17.69 61.72 21.50
C ASP A 167 18.83 62.40 20.71
N SER A 168 18.69 62.59 19.39
CA SER A 168 19.02 63.84 18.66
C SER A 168 18.84 63.72 17.13
N ASP A 169 18.31 64.79 16.56
CA ASP A 169 17.77 65.03 15.22
C ASP A 169 18.66 64.73 13.99
N THR A 170 18.01 64.40 12.85
CA THR A 170 17.97 65.28 11.64
C THR A 170 17.32 64.59 10.44
N SER A 171 16.40 65.32 9.81
CA SER A 171 15.63 65.10 8.58
C SER A 171 16.38 64.51 7.37
N ALA A 172 15.74 63.60 6.62
CA ALA A 172 15.00 63.94 5.40
C ALA A 172 14.73 62.72 4.48
N SER A 173 13.51 62.75 3.91
CA SER A 173 13.13 62.28 2.58
C SER A 173 12.77 60.80 2.34
N THR A 174 11.46 60.59 2.31
CA THR A 174 10.69 59.97 1.21
C THR A 174 11.07 58.55 0.77
N ARG A 175 10.19 57.57 1.05
CA ARG A 175 9.47 56.80 0.01
C ARG A 175 8.37 55.91 0.58
N THR A 176 7.21 56.10 -0.01
CA THR A 176 5.97 55.33 0.02
C THR A 176 6.19 53.84 -0.22
N SER A 177 5.50 52.96 0.53
CA SER A 177 4.77 51.83 -0.04
C SER A 177 3.84 51.18 0.98
N ILE A 178 2.54 51.29 0.74
CA ILE A 178 1.49 50.48 1.36
C ILE A 178 1.26 49.33 0.39
N SER A 179 1.32 48.07 0.85
CA SER A 179 0.87 46.94 0.03
C SER A 179 0.21 45.87 0.89
N THR A 180 -1.09 46.06 1.07
CA THR A 180 -2.06 45.04 1.48
C THR A 180 -2.65 44.41 0.23
N THR A 181 -2.56 43.09 0.07
CA THR A 181 -3.50 42.25 -0.71
C THR A 181 -3.20 40.79 -0.33
N SER A 182 -4.02 40.10 0.48
CA SER A 182 -5.30 39.47 0.13
C SER A 182 -5.19 38.62 -1.14
N LEU A 183 -4.86 37.34 -0.97
CA LEU A 183 -4.83 36.31 -2.01
C LEU A 183 -6.20 35.62 -2.06
N LEU A 184 -7.04 36.02 -3.00
CA LEU A 184 -8.22 35.28 -3.45
C LEU A 184 -7.76 34.18 -4.42
N LEU A 185 -7.95 32.92 -4.05
CA LEU A 185 -7.84 31.77 -4.97
C LEU A 185 -9.07 31.75 -5.89
N ALA A 186 -8.85 31.98 -7.18
CA ALA A 186 -9.84 31.71 -8.21
C ALA A 186 -9.65 30.27 -8.74
N ALA A 187 -10.69 29.46 -8.59
CA ALA A 187 -10.80 28.13 -9.17
C ALA A 187 -10.84 28.22 -10.72
N ILE A 188 -10.02 27.40 -11.39
CA ILE A 188 -10.10 27.16 -12.83
C ILE A 188 -10.47 25.69 -13.03
N ILE A 189 -11.70 25.46 -13.47
CA ILE A 189 -12.20 24.15 -13.91
C ILE A 189 -11.84 23.98 -15.39
N PRO A 190 -11.12 22.92 -15.80
CA PRO A 190 -11.03 22.56 -17.21
C PRO A 190 -12.25 21.72 -17.62
N ALA A 191 -13.10 22.29 -18.47
CA ALA A 191 -14.13 21.57 -19.19
C ALA A 191 -13.50 20.85 -20.40
N THR A 192 -13.44 19.52 -20.39
CA THR A 192 -13.02 18.72 -21.55
C THR A 192 -14.23 18.12 -22.26
N LEU A 193 -14.66 18.85 -23.28
CA LEU A 193 -14.95 18.39 -24.65
C LEU A 193 -15.59 17.00 -24.85
N LEU A 194 -16.91 17.01 -25.10
CA LEU A 194 -17.62 16.00 -25.87
C LEU A 194 -17.14 16.01 -27.32
N MET A 195 -16.67 14.87 -27.83
CA MET A 195 -16.63 14.58 -29.26
C MET A 195 -17.32 13.24 -29.49
N LEU A 196 -18.40 13.31 -30.29
CA LEU A 196 -19.14 12.19 -30.83
C LEU A 196 -18.25 11.34 -31.74
N TRP A 197 -18.32 10.01 -31.57
CA TRP A 197 -18.76 9.05 -32.58
C TRP A 197 -19.06 7.70 -31.92
#